data_AF-A0A9E3SDV4-F1
#
_entry.id   AF-A0A9E3SDV4-F1
#
_cell.length_a   1.000
_cell.length_b   1.000
_cell.length_c   1.000
_cell.angle_alpha   90.00
_cell.angle_beta   90.00
_cell.angle_gamma   90.00
#
_symmetry.space_group_name_H-M   'P 1'
#
loop_
_entity.id
_entity.type
_entity.pdbx_description
1 polymer ?
#
loop_
_entity_poly.entity_id
_entity_poly.type
_entity_poly.pdbx_seq_one_letter_code
_entity_poly.pdbx_strand_id
1 'polypeptide(L)' 'MYSEWKNKINVIESRPDTDRVHSDNFFFFNISVHRTMILILFDEQEAEILWVGNHADYDKIFKGNKKTIETWLRNQGKIK' A
#
# COMPACT_ATOMS: atom_id res chain seq x y z
N MET A 1 -0.71 -20.28 7.98
CA MET A 1 -0.47 -20.19 6.52
C MET A 1 -0.40 -18.72 6.17
N TYR A 2 0.65 -18.28 5.47
CA TYR A 2 0.79 -16.90 4.99
C TYR A 2 0.48 -16.84 3.48
N SER A 3 0.25 -15.64 2.97
CA SER A 3 -0.01 -15.44 1.54
C SER A 3 1.28 -15.55 0.72
N GLU A 4 1.26 -16.32 -0.36
CA GLU A 4 2.40 -16.51 -1.27
C GLU A 4 2.17 -15.75 -2.59
N TRP A 5 1.99 -14.43 -2.50
CA TRP A 5 1.73 -13.62 -3.69
C TRP A 5 2.99 -13.49 -4.55
N LYS A 6 2.86 -13.80 -5.84
CA LYS A 6 3.99 -13.72 -6.79
C LYS A 6 3.97 -12.44 -7.63
N ASN A 7 2.83 -11.77 -7.68
CA ASN A 7 2.65 -10.55 -8.42
C ASN A 7 1.40 -9.80 -7.92
N LYS A 8 1.23 -8.58 -8.42
CA LYS A 8 0.10 -7.70 -8.11
C LYS A 8 -1.28 -8.31 -8.40
N ILE A 9 -1.40 -9.21 -9.39
CA ILE A 9 -2.68 -9.82 -9.76
C ILE A 9 -3.11 -10.76 -8.62
N ASN A 10 -2.20 -11.57 -8.10
CA ASN A 10 -2.51 -12.44 -6.96
C ASN A 10 -2.92 -11.66 -5.71
N VAL A 11 -2.29 -10.50 -5.47
CA VAL A 11 -2.68 -9.61 -4.37
C VAL A 11 -4.13 -9.16 -4.57
N ILE A 12 -4.46 -8.58 -5.72
CA ILE A 12 -5.79 -8.04 -6.01
C ILE A 12 -6.87 -9.13 -5.98
N GLU A 13 -6.58 -10.32 -6.51
CA GLU A 13 -7.51 -11.47 -6.51
C GLU A 13 -7.81 -11.96 -5.09
N SER A 14 -6.78 -12.05 -4.24
CA SER A 14 -6.95 -12.52 -2.86
C SER A 14 -7.48 -11.43 -1.91
N ARG A 15 -7.21 -10.16 -2.23
CA ARG A 15 -7.53 -8.97 -1.45
C ARG A 15 -8.12 -7.90 -2.37
N PRO A 16 -9.38 -8.10 -2.82
CA PRO A 16 -10.07 -7.15 -3.69
C PRO A 16 -10.34 -5.81 -2.99
N ASP A 17 -10.18 -5.76 -1.67
CA ASP A 17 -10.23 -4.56 -0.84
C ASP A 17 -8.96 -3.69 -0.93
N THR A 18 -7.98 -4.07 -1.76
CA THR A 18 -6.71 -3.36 -1.88
C THR A 18 -6.66 -2.43 -3.08
N ASP A 19 -6.04 -1.27 -2.87
CA ASP A 19 -5.79 -0.28 -3.91
C ASP A 19 -4.29 -0.20 -4.22
N ARG A 20 -3.90 -0.51 -5.46
CA ARG A 20 -2.53 -0.26 -5.93
C ARG A 20 -2.35 1.22 -6.26
N VAL A 21 -1.48 1.89 -5.52
CA VAL A 21 -1.32 3.35 -5.59
C VAL A 21 -0.05 3.81 -6.30
N HIS A 22 0.91 2.90 -6.54
CA HIS A 22 2.13 3.18 -7.30
C HIS A 22 2.57 1.99 -8.17
N SER A 23 3.37 2.25 -9.21
CA SER A 23 3.92 1.20 -10.10
C SER A 23 4.82 0.21 -9.35
N ASP A 24 5.48 0.67 -8.30
CA ASP A 24 6.50 -0.10 -7.58
C ASP A 24 5.88 -0.95 -6.46
N ASN A 25 4.63 -1.40 -6.65
CA ASN A 25 3.94 -2.34 -5.77
C ASN A 25 3.66 -1.80 -4.36
N PHE A 26 3.32 -0.52 -4.28
CA PHE A 26 2.72 0.08 -3.10
C PHE A 26 1.20 -0.09 -3.14
N PHE A 27 0.64 -0.60 -2.04
CA PHE A 27 -0.78 -0.90 -1.89
C PHE A 27 -1.33 -0.28 -0.62
N PHE A 28 -2.58 0.17 -0.66
CA PHE A 28 -3.36 0.34 0.56
C PHE A 28 -4.24 -0.89 0.80
N PHE A 29 -4.16 -1.43 2.00
CA PHE A 29 -5.02 -2.50 2.48
C PHE A 29 -6.05 -1.91 3.43
N ASN A 30 -7.32 -2.26 3.22
CA ASN A 30 -8.40 -1.88 4.10
C ASN A 30 -8.61 -3.00 5.13
N ILE A 31 -8.31 -2.72 6.40
CA ILE A 31 -8.42 -3.68 7.50
C ILE A 31 -9.39 -3.11 8.53
N SER A 32 -10.67 -3.47 8.39
CA SER A 32 -11.77 -2.88 9.18
C SER A 32 -11.79 -1.35 9.02
N VAL A 33 -11.78 -0.59 10.12
CA VAL A 33 -11.74 0.88 10.13
C VAL A 33 -10.34 1.45 9.81
N HIS A 34 -9.32 0.60 9.78
CA HIS A 34 -7.94 0.97 9.53
C HIS A 34 -7.57 0.76 8.06
N ARG A 35 -6.59 1.53 7.62
CA ARG A 35 -5.91 1.41 6.34
C ARG A 35 -4.41 1.31 6.60
N THR A 36 -3.73 0.50 5.81
CA THR A 36 -2.27 0.39 5.89
C THR A 36 -1.66 0.49 4.51
N MET A 37 -0.60 1.28 4.36
CA MET A 37 0.23 1.29 3.17
C MET A 37 1.29 0.21 3.31
N ILE A 38 1.36 -0.69 2.33
CA ILE A 38 2.30 -1.80 2.29
C ILE A 38 3.06 -1.75 0.97
N LEU A 39 4.38 -1.85 1.04
CA LEU A 39 5.24 -2.16 -0.10
C LEU A 39 5.48 -3.68 -0.11
N ILE A 40 5.16 -4.34 -1.21
CA ILE A 40 5.38 -5.78 -1.36
C ILE A 40 6.56 -6.03 -2.29
N LEU A 41 7.57 -6.72 -1.76
CA LEU A 41 8.78 -7.12 -2.48
C LEU A 41 8.59 -8.58 -2.92
N PHE A 42 7.94 -8.77 -4.08
CA PHE A 42 7.53 -10.11 -4.55
C PHE A 42 8.70 -11.09 -4.68
N ASP A 43 9.86 -10.63 -5.14
CA ASP A 43 11.04 -11.46 -5.33
C ASP A 43 11.63 -11.96 -4.01
N GLU A 44 11.47 -11.19 -2.94
CA GLU A 44 11.96 -11.48 -1.59
C GLU A 44 10.91 -12.19 -0.72
N GLN A 45 9.65 -12.24 -1.17
CA GLN A 45 8.48 -12.64 -0.38
C GLN A 45 8.35 -11.86 0.94
N GLU A 46 8.79 -10.60 0.94
CA GLU A 46 8.70 -9.70 2.08
C GLU A 46 7.70 -8.56 1.84
N ALA A 47 7.23 -7.98 2.94
CA ALA A 47 6.35 -6.83 2.90
C ALA A 47 6.77 -5.82 3.96
N GLU A 48 6.90 -4.56 3.56
CA GLU A 48 7.17 -3.45 4.46
C GLU A 48 5.88 -2.67 4.73
N ILE A 49 5.52 -2.52 5.99
CA ILE A 49 4.42 -1.64 6.43
C ILE A 49 4.99 -0.23 6.56
N LEU A 50 4.52 0.68 5.71
CA LEU A 50 5.03 2.05 5.63
C LEU A 50 4.19 3.05 6.41
N TRP A 51 2.90 2.78 6.52
CA TRP A 51 1.96 3.68 7.17
C TRP A 51 0.75 2.91 7.66
N VAL A 52 0.23 3.29 8.83
CA VAL A 52 -1.02 2.76 9.40
C VAL A 52 -1.83 3.93 9.93
N GLY A 53 -3.13 3.93 9.68
CA GLY A 53 -4.07 4.91 10.25
C GLY A 53 -5.51 4.54 9.95
N ASN A 54 -6.46 5.36 10.36
CA ASN A 54 -7.87 5.16 10.00
C ASN A 54 -8.24 5.92 8.71
N HIS A 55 -9.52 5.87 8.32
CA HIS A 55 -10.00 6.58 7.14
C HIS A 55 -9.82 8.10 7.23
N ALA A 56 -10.05 8.70 8.40
CA ALA A 56 -9.87 10.13 8.60
C ALA A 56 -8.39 10.54 8.51
N ASP A 57 -7.47 9.73 9.04
CA ASP A 57 -6.04 9.96 8.93
C ASP A 57 -5.57 9.84 7.46
N TYR A 58 -6.08 8.83 6.75
CA TYR A 58 -5.81 8.64 5.33
C TYR A 58 -6.24 9.88 4.53
N ASP A 59 -7.46 10.37 4.73
CA ASP A 59 -7.97 11.53 4.00
C ASP A 59 -7.22 12.81 4.37
N LYS A 60 -6.84 12.98 5.64
CA LYS A 60 -6.06 14.14 6.09
C LYS A 60 -4.67 14.19 5.44
N ILE A 61 -4.01 13.05 5.29
CA ILE A 61 -2.63 12.95 4.78
C ILE A 61 -2.61 12.87 3.25
N PHE A 62 -3.37 11.95 2.67
CA PHE A 62 -3.28 11.59 1.26
C PHE A 62 -4.38 12.21 0.39
N LYS A 63 -5.51 12.60 0.98
CA LYS A 63 -6.64 13.28 0.29
C LYS A 63 -7.16 12.53 -0.94
N GLY A 64 -7.03 11.20 -0.96
CA GLY A 64 -7.36 10.37 -2.12
C GLY A 64 -6.57 10.70 -3.40
N ASN A 65 -5.46 11.44 -3.30
CA ASN A 65 -4.73 11.98 -4.43
C ASN A 65 -3.43 11.20 -4.66
N LYS A 66 -3.31 10.54 -5.82
CA LYS A 66 -2.11 9.79 -6.20
C LYS A 66 -0.83 10.64 -6.19
N LYS A 67 -0.88 11.91 -6.58
CA LYS A 67 0.28 12.82 -6.52
C LYS A 67 0.68 13.10 -5.07
N THR A 68 -0.27 13.25 -4.15
CA THR A 68 0.03 13.44 -2.73
C THR A 68 0.68 12.19 -2.13
N ILE A 69 0.20 11.00 -2.51
CA ILE A 69 0.83 9.72 -2.12
C ILE A 69 2.26 9.63 -2.67
N GLU A 70 2.47 9.97 -3.94
CA GLU A 70 3.81 9.95 -4.55
C GLU A 70 4.76 10.93 -3.86
N THR A 71 4.34 12.17 -3.61
CA THR A 71 5.13 13.15 -2.86
C THR A 71 5.44 12.66 -1.45
N TRP A 72 4.48 12.03 -0.78
CA TRP A 72 4.71 11.46 0.56
C TRP A 72 5.76 10.35 0.52
N LEU A 73 5.68 9.44 -0.46
CA LEU A 73 6.66 8.37 -0.67
C LEU A 73 8.08 8.90 -0.95
N ARG A 74 8.21 9.96 -1.76
CA ARG A 74 9.49 10.66 -2.00
C ARG A 74 10.05 11.24 -0.71
N ASN A 75 9.21 11.90 0.10
CA ASN A 75 9.62 12.46 1.39
C ASN A 75 10.02 11.39 2.41
N GLN A 76 9.48 10.17 2.30
CA GLN A 76 9.91 9.02 3.09
C GLN A 76 11.15 8.31 2.53
N GLY A 77 11.70 8.78 1.40
CA GLY A 77 12.85 8.15 0.74
C GLY A 77 12.54 6.77 0.14
N LYS A 78 11.25 6.45 -0.07
CA LYS A 78 10.81 5.14 -0.57
C LYS A 78 10.79 5.03 -2.09
N ILE A 79 10.70 6.17 -2.78
CA ILE A 79 10.85 6.27 -4.23
C ILE A 79 11.77 7.45 -4.57
N LYS A 80 12.50 7.34 -5.68
CA LYS A 80 13.44 8.36 -6.15
C LYS A 80 12.74 9.43 -6.96
#